data_AF-A0A1H1W9X0-F1
#
_entry.id   AF-A0A1H1W9X0-F1
#
_cell.length_a   1.000
_cell.length_b   1.000
_cell.length_c   1.000
_cell.angle_alpha   90.00
_cell.angle_beta   90.00
_cell.angle_gamma   90.00
#
_symmetry.space_group_name_H-M   'P 1'
#
loop_
_entity.id
_entity.type
_entity.pdbx_description
1 polymer ?
#
loop_
_entity_poly.entity_id
_entity_poly.type
_entity_poly.pdbx_seq_one_letter_code
_entity_poly.pdbx_strand_id
1 'polypeptide(L)'
;MRSHLKSFLVLVLLCMAAPFAHADLQRLQHVHEFRSEGYVAATYMLIDNNLFERVREPGNREAYNDALASMSALLRQAGNPTELQSAYDEFVALIRQLEGMSGEEAHYHLATVNQIMQAHGRMDKLAAALYQELSTEAPEKLLALHQQSLETHQILLLYQNNMFSSVGVYFVEAGDNMFANMNERIVARAVQLRGLFPDLSGTFNKLDKQYSFIQPRLLNYASDWVPTIAAFYLLRNTETLDSLAREQILGAS
;
A
#
# COMPACT_ATOMS: atom_id res chain seq x y z
N MET A 1 22.27 43.18 25.39
CA MET A 1 21.70 43.38 24.03
C MET A 1 22.14 42.34 22.99
N ARG A 2 23.45 42.07 22.78
CA ARG A 2 23.93 41.09 21.77
C ARG A 2 23.48 39.63 21.98
N SER A 3 23.29 39.17 23.22
CA SER A 3 22.84 37.80 23.53
C SER A 3 21.34 37.58 23.28
N HIS A 4 20.50 38.58 23.60
CA HIS A 4 19.05 38.51 23.33
C HIS A 4 18.73 38.56 21.84
N LEU A 5 19.50 39.31 21.03
CA LEU A 5 19.33 39.34 19.57
C LEU A 5 19.64 37.99 18.92
N LYS A 6 20.70 37.29 19.37
CA LYS A 6 21.03 35.94 18.91
C LYS A 6 19.96 34.92 19.30
N SER A 7 19.48 35.01 20.55
CA SER A 7 18.43 34.11 21.05
C SER A 7 17.09 34.32 20.31
N PHE A 8 16.77 35.58 19.99
CA PHE A 8 15.58 35.91 19.20
C PHE A 8 15.70 35.44 17.75
N LEU A 9 16.88 35.57 17.12
CA LEU A 9 17.12 35.07 15.76
C LEU A 9 17.02 33.54 15.68
N VAL A 10 17.55 32.83 16.67
CA VAL A 10 17.43 31.36 16.77
C VAL A 10 15.98 30.94 16.97
N LEU A 11 15.21 31.67 17.80
CA LEU A 11 13.79 31.40 18.00
C LEU A 11 12.97 31.61 16.71
N VAL A 12 13.24 32.71 15.97
CA VAL A 12 12.59 32.98 14.68
C VAL A 12 12.94 31.92 13.64
N LEU A 13 14.19 31.47 13.59
CA LEU A 13 14.63 30.39 12.69
C LEU A 13 13.99 29.03 13.06
N LEU A 14 13.85 28.71 14.36
CA LEU A 14 13.16 27.50 14.82
C LEU A 14 11.66 27.53 14.51
N CYS A 15 10.99 28.67 14.70
CA CYS A 15 9.58 28.84 14.34
C CYS A 15 9.34 28.76 12.83
N MET A 16 10.35 29.10 12.01
CA MET A 16 10.25 28.97 10.55
C MET A 16 10.55 27.56 10.05
N ALA A 17 11.35 26.74 10.76
CA ALA A 17 11.73 25.39 10.31
C ALA A 17 10.69 24.30 10.65
N ALA A 18 9.98 24.43 11.77
CA ALA A 18 8.99 23.42 12.21
C ALA A 18 7.83 23.17 11.21
N PRO A 19 7.27 24.19 10.52
CA PRO A 19 6.21 23.96 9.53
C PRO A 19 6.65 23.16 8.31
N PHE A 20 7.91 23.28 7.88
CA PHE A 20 8.43 22.57 6.71
C PHE A 20 8.62 21.09 7.00
N ALA A 21 9.18 20.73 8.16
CA ALA A 21 9.33 19.34 8.56
C ALA A 21 7.97 18.61 8.66
N HIS A 22 6.93 19.30 9.16
CA HIS A 22 5.58 18.72 9.23
C HIS A 22 4.95 18.54 7.83
N ALA A 23 5.15 19.49 6.92
CA ALA A 23 4.68 19.38 5.54
C ALA A 23 5.32 18.19 4.80
N ASP A 24 6.61 17.93 5.04
CA ASP A 24 7.30 16.78 4.44
C ASP A 24 6.80 15.44 4.98
N LEU A 25 6.49 15.34 6.28
CA LEU A 25 5.88 14.13 6.86
C LEU A 25 4.45 13.88 6.35
N GLN A 26 3.65 14.94 6.20
CA GLN A 26 2.32 14.81 5.58
C GLN A 26 2.44 14.35 4.13
N ARG A 27 3.37 14.91 3.37
CA ARG A 27 3.61 14.51 1.98
C ARG A 27 4.08 13.05 1.89
N LEU A 28 4.97 12.62 2.78
CA LEU A 28 5.41 11.24 2.91
C LEU A 28 4.23 10.30 3.16
N GLN A 29 3.31 10.67 4.07
CA GLN A 29 2.08 9.92 4.33
C GLN A 29 1.20 9.81 3.10
N HIS A 30 0.95 10.92 2.39
CA HIS A 30 0.10 10.88 1.19
C HIS A 30 0.71 9.98 0.11
N VAL A 31 2.03 9.97 -0.05
CA VAL A 31 2.72 9.07 -0.98
C VAL A 31 2.62 7.61 -0.52
N HIS A 32 2.75 7.32 0.77
CA HIS A 32 2.55 5.97 1.31
C HIS A 32 1.11 5.46 1.09
N GLU A 33 0.11 6.27 1.42
CA GLU A 33 -1.30 5.93 1.25
C GLU A 33 -1.64 5.78 -0.24
N PHE A 34 -1.07 6.61 -1.12
CA PHE A 34 -1.24 6.46 -2.56
C PHE A 34 -0.78 5.08 -3.04
N ARG A 35 0.36 4.60 -2.53
CA ARG A 35 0.87 3.26 -2.84
C ARG A 35 -0.07 2.19 -2.30
N SER A 36 -0.47 2.29 -1.04
CA SER A 36 -1.36 1.34 -0.36
C SER A 36 -2.69 1.19 -1.12
N GLU A 37 -3.31 2.31 -1.51
CA GLU A 37 -4.53 2.32 -2.34
C GLU A 37 -4.31 1.72 -3.74
N GLY A 38 -3.12 1.89 -4.34
CA GLY A 38 -2.73 1.20 -5.56
C GLY A 38 -2.81 -0.33 -5.43
N TYR A 39 -2.29 -0.86 -4.31
CA TYR A 39 -2.41 -2.29 -4.01
C TYR A 39 -3.85 -2.73 -3.72
N VAL A 40 -4.66 -1.90 -3.06
CA VAL A 40 -6.11 -2.16 -2.86
C VAL A 40 -6.81 -2.27 -4.22
N ALA A 41 -6.60 -1.29 -5.10
CA ALA A 41 -7.20 -1.26 -6.42
C ALA A 41 -6.80 -2.49 -7.25
N ALA A 42 -5.50 -2.82 -7.29
CA ALA A 42 -5.00 -4.00 -7.98
C ALA A 42 -5.56 -5.31 -7.40
N THR A 43 -5.64 -5.42 -6.07
CA THR A 43 -6.16 -6.61 -5.38
C THR A 43 -7.61 -6.86 -5.74
N TYR A 44 -8.48 -5.88 -5.55
CA TYR A 44 -9.91 -6.05 -5.84
C TYR A 44 -10.21 -6.14 -7.33
N MET A 45 -9.39 -5.53 -8.20
CA MET A 45 -9.47 -5.73 -9.65
C MET A 45 -9.20 -7.19 -10.02
N LEU A 46 -8.19 -7.84 -9.42
CA LEU A 46 -7.95 -9.27 -9.63
C LEU A 46 -9.10 -10.12 -9.10
N ILE A 47 -9.65 -9.81 -7.91
CA ILE A 47 -10.78 -10.56 -7.35
C ILE A 47 -12.02 -10.42 -8.26
N ASP A 48 -12.38 -9.23 -8.73
CA ASP A 48 -13.54 -9.02 -9.64
C ASP A 48 -13.39 -9.74 -10.99
N ASN A 49 -12.15 -9.97 -11.43
CA ASN A 49 -11.83 -10.61 -12.71
C ASN A 49 -11.33 -12.05 -12.57
N ASN A 50 -11.51 -12.64 -11.38
CA ASN A 50 -11.20 -14.02 -11.11
C ASN A 50 -12.12 -14.98 -11.88
N LEU A 51 -11.53 -15.75 -12.81
CA LEU A 51 -12.27 -16.71 -13.64
C LEU A 51 -12.77 -17.94 -12.87
N PHE A 52 -12.25 -18.19 -11.66
CA PHE A 52 -12.66 -19.32 -10.82
C PHE A 52 -13.90 -19.01 -9.97
N GLU A 53 -14.25 -17.74 -9.81
CA GLU A 53 -15.48 -17.32 -9.14
C GLU A 53 -16.66 -17.28 -10.11
N ARG A 54 -17.70 -18.06 -9.82
CA ARG A 54 -18.90 -18.16 -10.66
C ARG A 54 -19.83 -16.96 -10.54
N VAL A 55 -19.70 -16.18 -9.47
CA VAL A 55 -20.54 -15.02 -9.15
C VAL A 55 -19.62 -13.86 -8.86
N ARG A 56 -19.71 -12.80 -9.67
CA ARG A 56 -19.03 -11.54 -9.37
C ARG A 56 -19.77 -10.83 -8.25
N GLU A 57 -19.07 -10.54 -7.16
CA GLU A 57 -19.62 -9.72 -6.09
C GLU A 57 -19.49 -8.23 -6.45
N PRO A 58 -20.59 -7.47 -6.56
CA PRO A 58 -20.54 -6.05 -6.94
C PRO A 58 -19.63 -5.20 -6.05
N GLY A 59 -19.47 -5.59 -4.77
CA GLY A 59 -18.62 -4.89 -3.80
C GLY A 59 -17.13 -4.87 -4.18
N ASN A 60 -16.63 -5.85 -4.96
CA ASN A 60 -15.23 -5.82 -5.41
C ASN A 60 -14.98 -4.67 -6.37
N ARG A 61 -15.94 -4.43 -7.28
CA ARG A 61 -15.87 -3.31 -8.23
C ARG A 61 -15.99 -1.96 -7.57
N GLU A 62 -16.86 -1.85 -6.58
CA GLU A 62 -16.97 -0.65 -5.75
C GLU A 62 -15.63 -0.38 -5.03
N ALA A 63 -15.07 -1.39 -4.38
CA ALA A 63 -13.83 -1.27 -3.61
C ALA A 63 -12.63 -0.79 -4.44
N TYR A 64 -12.37 -1.36 -5.63
CA TYR A 64 -11.24 -0.84 -6.42
C TYR A 64 -11.54 0.55 -7.00
N ASN A 65 -12.80 0.92 -7.26
CA ASN A 65 -13.14 2.26 -7.74
C ASN A 65 -12.97 3.33 -6.66
N ASP A 66 -13.33 3.01 -5.42
CA ASP A 66 -13.09 3.88 -4.26
C ASP A 66 -11.59 4.06 -4.00
N ALA A 67 -10.80 3.00 -4.16
CA ALA A 67 -9.35 3.08 -4.08
C ALA A 67 -8.77 4.02 -5.15
N LEU A 68 -9.21 3.89 -6.42
CA LEU A 68 -8.79 4.81 -7.49
C LEU A 68 -9.16 6.28 -7.18
N ALA A 69 -10.37 6.53 -6.65
CA ALA A 69 -10.78 7.87 -6.25
C ALA A 69 -9.88 8.44 -5.12
N SER A 70 -9.53 7.60 -4.14
CA SER A 70 -8.62 7.95 -3.05
C SER A 70 -7.21 8.25 -3.56
N MET A 71 -6.67 7.42 -4.46
CA MET A 71 -5.39 7.67 -5.12
C MET A 71 -5.36 9.02 -5.84
N SER A 72 -6.43 9.36 -6.57
CA SER A 72 -6.52 10.66 -7.25
C SER A 72 -6.45 11.84 -6.27
N ALA A 73 -7.10 11.73 -5.10
CA ALA A 73 -7.02 12.75 -4.05
C ALA A 73 -5.63 12.85 -3.44
N LEU A 74 -5.03 11.70 -3.09
CA LEU A 74 -3.70 11.60 -2.49
C LEU A 74 -2.61 12.14 -3.43
N LEU A 75 -2.72 11.89 -4.72
CA LEU A 75 -1.80 12.41 -5.73
C LEU A 75 -1.81 13.95 -5.77
N ARG A 76 -2.99 14.57 -5.66
CA ARG A 76 -3.13 16.03 -5.53
C ARG A 76 -2.48 16.55 -4.25
N GLN A 77 -2.70 15.85 -3.14
CA GLN A 77 -2.15 16.20 -1.83
C GLN A 77 -0.61 15.99 -1.77
N ALA A 78 -0.07 15.08 -2.58
CA ALA A 78 1.36 14.85 -2.74
C ALA A 78 2.05 15.86 -3.68
N GLY A 79 1.29 16.78 -4.28
CA GLY A 79 1.78 17.86 -5.14
C GLY A 79 1.79 17.55 -6.64
N ASN A 80 1.06 16.53 -7.10
CA ASN A 80 0.95 16.10 -8.50
C ASN A 80 2.30 15.95 -9.24
N PRO A 81 3.19 15.04 -8.81
CA PRO A 81 4.40 14.75 -9.57
C PRO A 81 4.04 14.25 -10.98
N THR A 82 4.51 14.94 -12.02
CA THR A 82 4.08 14.71 -13.41
C THR A 82 4.23 13.27 -13.88
N GLU A 83 5.37 12.64 -13.57
CA GLU A 83 5.63 11.24 -13.95
C GLU A 83 4.70 10.27 -13.24
N LEU A 84 4.44 10.50 -11.94
CA LEU A 84 3.52 9.68 -11.16
C LEU A 84 2.07 9.85 -11.62
N GLN A 85 1.66 11.07 -11.96
CA GLN A 85 0.35 11.36 -12.56
C GLN A 85 0.17 10.61 -13.89
N SER A 86 1.17 10.66 -14.75
CA SER A 86 1.12 9.98 -16.06
C SER A 86 0.99 8.46 -15.90
N ALA A 87 1.73 7.87 -14.94
CA ALA A 87 1.64 6.44 -14.63
C ALA A 87 0.29 6.05 -14.01
N TYR A 88 -0.26 6.89 -13.12
CA TYR A 88 -1.61 6.71 -12.56
C TYR A 88 -2.69 6.76 -13.65
N ASP A 89 -2.62 7.73 -14.56
CA ASP A 89 -3.58 7.87 -15.66
C ASP A 89 -3.56 6.66 -16.60
N GLU A 90 -2.36 6.12 -16.89
CA GLU A 90 -2.21 4.88 -17.66
C GLU A 90 -2.86 3.69 -16.94
N PHE A 91 -2.59 3.53 -15.64
CA PHE A 91 -3.18 2.46 -14.83
C PHE A 91 -4.71 2.52 -14.82
N VAL A 92 -5.28 3.71 -14.61
CA VAL A 92 -6.73 3.93 -14.66
C VAL A 92 -7.29 3.63 -16.05
N ALA A 93 -6.65 4.11 -17.11
CA ALA A 93 -7.12 3.91 -18.48
C ALA A 93 -7.23 2.42 -18.84
N LEU A 94 -6.25 1.61 -18.44
CA LEU A 94 -6.27 0.16 -18.65
C LEU A 94 -7.38 -0.53 -17.86
N ILE A 95 -7.66 -0.10 -16.62
CA ILE A 95 -8.80 -0.62 -15.84
C ILE A 95 -10.12 -0.27 -16.52
N ARG A 96 -10.30 0.97 -16.99
CA ARG A 96 -11.51 1.38 -17.72
C ARG A 96 -11.68 0.62 -19.04
N GLN A 97 -10.57 0.32 -19.71
CA GLN A 97 -10.59 -0.52 -20.90
C GLN A 97 -11.10 -1.92 -20.58
N LEU A 98 -10.64 -2.54 -19.49
CA LEU A 98 -11.11 -3.84 -19.03
C LEU A 98 -12.62 -3.84 -18.71
N GLU A 99 -13.10 -2.81 -18.02
CA GLU A 99 -14.53 -2.67 -17.68
C GLU A 99 -15.45 -2.52 -18.91
N GLY A 100 -14.92 -1.99 -20.01
CA GLY A 100 -15.65 -1.82 -21.27
C GLY A 100 -15.76 -3.07 -22.14
N MET A 101 -15.08 -4.18 -21.78
CA MET A 101 -15.08 -5.42 -22.56
C MET A 101 -16.36 -6.24 -22.35
N SER A 102 -16.85 -6.90 -23.41
CA SER A 102 -18.05 -7.73 -23.36
C SER A 102 -17.77 -9.18 -22.91
N GLY A 103 -18.78 -9.86 -22.36
CA GLY A 103 -18.61 -11.14 -21.65
C GLY A 103 -18.20 -12.36 -22.47
N GLU A 104 -18.24 -12.32 -23.82
CA GLU A 104 -17.84 -13.47 -24.65
C GLU A 104 -16.31 -13.62 -24.85
N GLU A 105 -15.51 -12.64 -24.40
CA GLU A 105 -14.05 -12.58 -24.60
C GLU A 105 -13.23 -13.05 -23.39
N ALA A 106 -13.67 -14.11 -22.69
CA ALA A 106 -13.04 -14.61 -21.47
C ALA A 106 -11.54 -14.99 -21.60
N HIS A 107 -11.03 -15.18 -22.83
CA HIS A 107 -9.60 -15.42 -23.10
C HIS A 107 -8.76 -14.13 -23.33
N TYR A 108 -9.38 -12.98 -23.57
CA TYR A 108 -8.68 -11.71 -23.83
C TYR A 108 -8.37 -10.91 -22.56
N HIS A 109 -9.12 -11.13 -21.47
CA HIS A 109 -8.94 -10.36 -20.23
C HIS A 109 -7.57 -10.57 -19.59
N LEU A 110 -6.94 -11.74 -19.73
CA LEU A 110 -5.65 -12.02 -19.08
C LEU A 110 -4.51 -11.14 -19.61
N ALA A 111 -4.54 -10.79 -20.91
CA ALA A 111 -3.55 -9.89 -21.49
C ALA A 111 -3.71 -8.47 -20.93
N THR A 112 -4.95 -7.98 -20.85
CA THR A 112 -5.25 -6.66 -20.28
C THR A 112 -4.99 -6.62 -18.78
N VAL A 113 -5.37 -7.65 -18.03
CA VAL A 113 -5.02 -7.80 -16.59
C VAL A 113 -3.50 -7.77 -16.41
N ASN A 114 -2.74 -8.47 -17.26
CA ASN A 114 -1.28 -8.42 -17.20
C ASN A 114 -0.73 -7.01 -17.50
N GLN A 115 -1.30 -6.29 -18.47
CA GLN A 115 -0.93 -4.89 -18.73
C GLN A 115 -1.26 -3.97 -17.55
N ILE A 116 -2.41 -4.16 -16.91
CA ILE A 116 -2.82 -3.43 -15.69
C ILE A 116 -1.80 -3.69 -14.58
N MET A 117 -1.41 -4.95 -14.35
CA MET A 117 -0.41 -5.31 -13.34
C MET A 117 0.98 -4.72 -13.63
N GLN A 118 1.37 -4.64 -14.91
CA GLN A 118 2.60 -3.94 -15.32
C GLN A 118 2.51 -2.44 -15.05
N ALA A 119 1.40 -1.80 -15.39
CA ALA A 119 1.17 -0.38 -15.13
C ALA A 119 1.18 -0.08 -13.63
N HIS A 120 0.52 -0.91 -12.83
CA HIS A 120 0.59 -0.84 -11.36
C HIS A 120 2.03 -0.94 -10.86
N GLY A 121 2.81 -1.94 -11.31
CA GLY A 121 4.21 -2.09 -10.91
C GLY A 121 5.09 -0.90 -11.26
N ARG A 122 4.91 -0.32 -12.46
CA ARG A 122 5.62 0.92 -12.86
C ARG A 122 5.24 2.11 -11.99
N MET A 123 3.95 2.30 -11.75
CA MET A 123 3.41 3.37 -10.91
C MET A 123 3.91 3.24 -9.46
N ASP A 124 3.86 2.05 -8.87
CA ASP A 124 4.37 1.80 -7.51
C ASP A 124 5.87 2.07 -7.42
N LYS A 125 6.65 1.71 -8.45
CA LYS A 125 8.10 1.98 -8.49
C LYS A 125 8.40 3.48 -8.50
N LEU A 126 7.64 4.28 -9.25
CA LEU A 126 7.77 5.74 -9.27
C LEU A 126 7.38 6.35 -7.91
N ALA A 127 6.27 5.88 -7.33
CA ALA A 127 5.86 6.30 -6.00
C ALA A 127 6.88 5.90 -4.91
N ALA A 128 7.51 4.73 -5.04
CA ALA A 128 8.56 4.27 -4.14
C ALA A 128 9.81 5.15 -4.20
N ALA A 129 10.20 5.61 -5.40
CA ALA A 129 11.32 6.55 -5.55
C ALA A 129 11.02 7.88 -4.84
N LEU A 130 9.84 8.44 -5.07
CA LEU A 130 9.39 9.66 -4.38
C LEU A 130 9.31 9.47 -2.85
N TYR A 131 8.79 8.33 -2.41
CA TYR A 131 8.73 7.98 -0.99
C TYR A 131 10.13 7.94 -0.36
N GLN A 132 11.10 7.34 -1.06
CA GLN A 132 12.47 7.23 -0.57
C GLN A 132 13.11 8.61 -0.36
N GLU A 133 12.92 9.53 -1.30
CA GLU A 133 13.39 10.92 -1.18
C GLU A 133 12.85 11.60 0.09
N LEU A 134 11.54 11.46 0.32
CA LEU A 134 10.83 12.05 1.47
C LEU A 134 11.14 11.35 2.81
N SER A 135 11.60 10.10 2.78
CA SER A 135 11.78 9.28 3.99
C SER A 135 13.06 9.56 4.78
N THR A 136 14.01 10.33 4.23
CA THR A 136 15.38 10.47 4.75
C THR A 136 15.44 10.93 6.21
N GLU A 137 14.54 11.83 6.63
CA GLU A 137 14.51 12.40 7.99
C GLU A 137 13.27 11.96 8.78
N ALA A 138 12.50 10.99 8.26
CA ALA A 138 11.27 10.57 8.88
C ALA A 138 11.50 9.72 10.15
N PRO A 139 10.64 9.82 11.17
CA PRO A 139 10.75 9.02 12.38
C PRO A 139 10.70 7.52 12.11
N GLU A 140 11.57 6.73 12.75
CA GLU A 140 11.62 5.26 12.62
C GLU A 140 10.24 4.61 12.85
N LYS A 141 9.50 5.10 13.85
CA LYS A 141 8.14 4.67 14.19
C LYS A 141 7.18 4.75 13.01
N LEU A 142 7.22 5.86 12.27
CA LEU A 142 6.38 6.09 11.10
C LEU A 142 6.79 5.14 9.97
N LEU A 143 8.09 5.08 9.68
CA LEU A 143 8.64 4.22 8.62
C LEU A 143 8.34 2.73 8.87
N ALA A 144 8.40 2.27 10.12
CA ALA A 144 8.09 0.90 10.48
C ALA A 144 6.60 0.56 10.24
N LEU A 145 5.69 1.49 10.53
CA LEU A 145 4.26 1.33 10.25
C LEU A 145 3.99 1.27 8.74
N HIS A 146 4.54 2.21 7.98
CA HIS A 146 4.42 2.24 6.51
C HIS A 146 4.91 0.95 5.88
N GLN A 147 6.11 0.49 6.27
CA GLN A 147 6.71 -0.70 5.69
C GLN A 147 5.90 -1.96 6.02
N GLN A 148 5.36 -2.09 7.24
CA GLN A 148 4.47 -3.20 7.60
C GLN A 148 3.18 -3.19 6.76
N SER A 149 2.57 -2.01 6.61
CA SER A 149 1.34 -1.84 5.81
C SER A 149 1.59 -2.26 4.36
N LEU A 150 2.65 -1.73 3.75
CA LEU A 150 3.01 -2.01 2.37
C LEU A 150 3.35 -3.49 2.12
N GLU A 151 4.14 -4.13 2.99
CA GLU A 151 4.45 -5.55 2.82
C GLU A 151 3.23 -6.45 2.99
N THR A 152 2.29 -6.06 3.84
CA THR A 152 1.01 -6.76 4.00
C THR A 152 0.15 -6.63 2.74
N HIS A 153 0.14 -5.46 2.10
CA HIS A 153 -0.47 -5.26 0.78
C HIS A 153 0.22 -6.09 -0.31
N GLN A 154 1.55 -6.13 -0.33
CA GLN A 154 2.32 -6.87 -1.33
C GLN A 154 2.09 -8.37 -1.25
N ILE A 155 2.11 -8.96 -0.05
CA ILE A 155 1.84 -10.40 0.10
C ILE A 155 0.41 -10.75 -0.26
N LEU A 156 -0.56 -9.87 0.02
CA LEU A 156 -1.95 -10.03 -0.40
C LEU A 156 -2.07 -10.00 -1.92
N LEU A 157 -1.49 -9.00 -2.59
CA LEU A 157 -1.54 -8.90 -4.04
C LEU A 157 -0.85 -10.09 -4.70
N LEU A 158 0.29 -10.53 -4.15
CA LEU A 158 0.98 -11.74 -4.62
C LEU A 158 0.09 -12.98 -4.49
N TYR A 159 -0.62 -13.11 -3.36
CA TYR A 159 -1.57 -14.20 -3.14
C TYR A 159 -2.71 -14.21 -4.15
N GLN A 160 -3.29 -13.05 -4.48
CA GLN A 160 -4.33 -12.95 -5.50
C GLN A 160 -3.79 -13.22 -6.91
N ASN A 161 -2.61 -12.67 -7.23
CA ASN A 161 -1.98 -12.83 -8.54
C ASN A 161 -1.63 -14.29 -8.84
N ASN A 162 -1.32 -15.10 -7.83
CA ASN A 162 -0.85 -16.47 -8.03
C ASN A 162 -1.91 -17.41 -8.65
N MET A 163 -3.19 -17.02 -8.64
CA MET A 163 -4.25 -17.75 -9.33
C MET A 163 -4.32 -17.43 -10.83
N PHE A 164 -3.64 -16.38 -11.27
CA PHE A 164 -3.57 -15.97 -12.67
C PHE A 164 -2.25 -16.47 -13.28
N SER A 165 -2.24 -17.70 -13.77
CA SER A 165 -1.01 -18.38 -14.23
C SER A 165 -0.23 -17.65 -15.34
N SER A 166 -0.87 -16.74 -16.07
CA SER A 166 -0.25 -15.96 -17.16
C SER A 166 0.03 -14.49 -16.79
N VAL A 167 -0.24 -14.07 -15.55
CA VAL A 167 -0.05 -12.69 -15.11
C VAL A 167 1.25 -12.60 -14.31
N GLY A 168 2.17 -11.75 -14.78
CA GLY A 168 3.46 -11.55 -14.15
C GLY A 168 3.37 -10.77 -12.83
N VAL A 169 4.40 -10.92 -12.01
CA VAL A 169 4.59 -10.14 -10.78
C VAL A 169 5.52 -8.98 -11.09
N TYR A 170 5.03 -7.75 -10.94
CA TYR A 170 5.74 -6.51 -11.35
C TYR A 170 6.00 -5.52 -10.23
N PHE A 171 5.55 -5.82 -9.01
CA PHE A 171 5.57 -4.91 -7.86
C PHE A 171 6.58 -5.33 -6.78
N VAL A 172 7.20 -6.49 -6.93
CA VAL A 172 8.29 -6.99 -6.07
C VAL A 172 9.39 -7.61 -6.93
N GLU A 173 10.61 -7.65 -6.42
CA GLU A 173 11.72 -8.33 -7.08
C GLU A 173 11.42 -9.83 -7.20
N ALA A 174 11.54 -10.35 -8.43
CA ALA A 174 11.35 -11.76 -8.69
C ALA A 174 12.48 -12.59 -8.06
N GLY A 175 12.13 -13.67 -7.40
CA GLY A 175 13.08 -14.61 -6.81
C GLY A 175 12.40 -15.87 -6.31
N ASP A 176 13.22 -16.82 -5.87
CA ASP A 176 12.70 -18.03 -5.23
C ASP A 176 12.08 -17.68 -3.87
N ASN A 177 11.06 -18.45 -3.46
CA ASN A 177 10.44 -18.35 -2.13
C ASN A 177 9.89 -16.96 -1.74
N MET A 178 9.37 -16.17 -2.71
CA MET A 178 8.83 -14.82 -2.45
C MET A 178 7.85 -14.74 -1.27
N PHE A 179 6.88 -15.67 -1.17
CA PHE A 179 5.92 -15.72 -0.07
C PHE A 179 6.59 -15.93 1.29
N ALA A 180 7.55 -16.86 1.38
CA ALA A 180 8.26 -17.13 2.62
C ALA A 180 9.08 -15.91 3.06
N ASN A 181 9.80 -15.29 2.11
CA ASN A 181 10.62 -14.11 2.37
C ASN A 181 9.77 -12.91 2.83
N MET A 182 8.62 -12.66 2.18
CA MET A 182 7.67 -11.62 2.63
C MET A 182 7.12 -11.92 4.02
N ASN A 183 6.71 -13.18 4.25
CA ASN A 183 6.17 -13.61 5.52
C ASN A 183 7.17 -13.40 6.67
N GLU A 184 8.44 -13.76 6.46
CA GLU A 184 9.49 -13.55 7.46
C GLU A 184 9.66 -12.07 7.81
N ARG A 185 9.65 -11.18 6.81
CA ARG A 185 9.75 -9.73 7.04
C ARG A 185 8.55 -9.18 7.81
N ILE A 186 7.32 -9.59 7.46
CA ILE A 186 6.09 -9.19 8.15
C ILE A 186 6.10 -9.64 9.61
N VAL A 187 6.51 -10.88 9.88
CA VAL A 187 6.60 -11.43 11.24
C VAL A 187 7.69 -10.72 12.05
N ALA A 188 8.87 -10.53 11.47
CA ALA A 188 9.97 -9.82 12.12
C ALA A 188 9.59 -8.37 12.48
N ARG A 189 8.92 -7.67 11.55
CA ARG A 189 8.52 -6.28 11.80
C ARG A 189 7.32 -6.16 12.74
N ALA A 190 6.45 -7.15 12.84
CA ALA A 190 5.46 -7.21 13.91
C ALA A 190 6.12 -7.27 15.31
N VAL A 191 7.27 -7.94 15.45
CA VAL A 191 8.08 -7.91 16.68
C VAL A 191 8.69 -6.52 16.90
N GLN A 192 9.28 -5.90 15.87
CA GLN A 192 9.83 -4.55 15.94
C GLN A 192 8.78 -3.52 16.39
N LEU A 193 7.58 -3.54 15.77
CA LEU A 193 6.50 -2.61 16.08
C LEU A 193 6.04 -2.72 17.54
N ARG A 194 5.98 -3.93 18.11
CA ARG A 194 5.69 -4.10 19.55
C ARG A 194 6.76 -3.49 20.45
N GLY A 195 8.03 -3.52 20.02
CA GLY A 195 9.12 -2.83 20.73
C GLY A 195 9.04 -1.31 20.63
N LEU A 196 8.68 -0.79 19.45
CA LEU A 196 8.54 0.65 19.19
C LEU A 196 7.31 1.27 19.88
N PHE A 197 6.25 0.49 20.07
CA PHE A 197 4.96 0.94 20.59
C PHE A 197 4.44 0.05 21.73
N PRO A 198 5.09 0.07 22.90
CA PRO A 198 4.70 -0.80 24.02
C PRO A 198 3.26 -0.56 24.48
N ASP A 199 2.80 0.70 24.43
CA ASP A 199 1.43 1.09 24.84
C ASP A 199 0.35 0.57 23.88
N LEU A 200 0.72 0.18 22.66
CA LEU A 200 -0.18 -0.36 21.64
C LEU A 200 -0.07 -1.89 21.50
N SER A 201 0.57 -2.56 22.46
CA SER A 201 0.78 -4.03 22.43
C SER A 201 -0.51 -4.82 22.19
N GLY A 202 -1.64 -4.38 22.75
CA GLY A 202 -2.96 -4.98 22.52
C GLY A 202 -3.40 -4.92 21.05
N THR A 203 -3.19 -3.77 20.40
CA THR A 203 -3.49 -3.56 18.98
C THR A 203 -2.61 -4.46 18.11
N PHE A 204 -1.29 -4.46 18.31
CA PHE A 204 -0.38 -5.29 17.52
C PHE A 204 -0.61 -6.79 17.72
N ASN A 205 -0.99 -7.24 18.93
CA ASN A 205 -1.37 -8.63 19.15
C ASN A 205 -2.64 -9.03 18.40
N LYS A 206 -3.56 -8.09 18.15
CA LYS A 206 -4.75 -8.34 17.32
C LYS A 206 -4.36 -8.47 15.84
N LEU A 207 -3.52 -7.57 15.34
CA LEU A 207 -3.01 -7.62 13.96
C LEU A 207 -2.27 -8.93 13.69
N ASP A 208 -1.42 -9.34 14.64
CA ASP A 208 -0.67 -10.61 14.61
C ASP A 208 -1.61 -11.82 14.52
N LYS A 209 -2.65 -11.86 15.38
CA LYS A 209 -3.67 -12.93 15.33
C LYS A 209 -4.40 -13.00 13.98
N GLN A 210 -4.76 -11.85 13.42
CA GLN A 210 -5.43 -11.77 12.11
C GLN A 210 -4.50 -12.26 10.99
N TYR A 211 -3.22 -11.89 11.04
CA TYR A 211 -2.23 -12.36 10.08
C TYR A 211 -1.95 -13.86 10.21
N SER A 212 -1.70 -14.36 11.43
CA SER A 212 -1.46 -15.78 11.70
C SER A 212 -2.64 -16.68 11.29
N PHE A 213 -3.86 -16.17 11.33
CA PHE A 213 -5.04 -16.91 10.85
C PHE A 213 -4.97 -17.19 9.33
N ILE A 214 -4.47 -16.24 8.54
CA ILE A 214 -4.38 -16.37 7.07
C ILE A 214 -3.02 -16.94 6.62
N GLN A 215 -1.98 -16.80 7.43
CA GLN A 215 -0.61 -17.21 7.13
C GLN A 215 -0.47 -18.64 6.55
N PRO A 216 -1.10 -19.70 7.09
CA PRO A 216 -0.98 -21.05 6.51
C PRO A 216 -1.47 -21.12 5.06
N ARG A 217 -2.48 -20.33 4.71
CA ARG A 217 -3.05 -20.28 3.35
C ARG A 217 -2.18 -19.48 2.40
N LEU A 218 -1.47 -18.45 2.89
CA LEU A 218 -0.49 -17.71 2.09
C LEU A 218 0.71 -18.61 1.72
N LEU A 219 1.14 -19.48 2.64
CA LEU A 219 2.28 -20.37 2.43
C LEU A 219 1.92 -21.66 1.67
N ASN A 220 0.66 -22.10 1.74
CA ASN A 220 0.15 -23.26 1.01
C ASN A 220 -1.01 -22.86 0.07
N TYR A 221 -0.75 -21.85 -0.78
CA TYR A 221 -1.76 -21.23 -1.64
C TYR A 221 -2.37 -22.18 -2.68
N ALA A 222 -1.72 -23.30 -3.00
CA ALA A 222 -2.15 -24.23 -4.06
C ALA A 222 -3.34 -25.12 -3.67
N SER A 223 -3.65 -25.28 -2.38
CA SER A 223 -4.62 -26.28 -1.91
C SER A 223 -5.91 -25.68 -1.32
N ASP A 224 -5.89 -24.47 -0.77
CA ASP A 224 -7.02 -23.89 -0.01
C ASP A 224 -7.15 -22.36 -0.22
N TRP A 225 -7.28 -21.93 -1.47
CA TRP A 225 -7.37 -20.52 -1.84
C TRP A 225 -8.67 -19.86 -1.33
N VAL A 226 -8.56 -18.73 -0.63
CA VAL A 226 -9.70 -17.96 -0.05
C VAL A 226 -9.52 -16.46 -0.26
N PRO A 227 -9.76 -15.96 -1.49
CA PRO A 227 -9.40 -14.59 -1.90
C PRO A 227 -10.04 -13.53 -1.00
N THR A 228 -11.36 -13.60 -0.82
CA THR A 228 -12.13 -12.61 -0.04
C THR A 228 -11.78 -12.63 1.44
N ILE A 229 -11.53 -13.80 2.02
CA ILE A 229 -11.17 -13.92 3.44
C ILE A 229 -9.75 -13.36 3.69
N ALA A 230 -8.81 -13.67 2.79
CA ALA A 230 -7.46 -13.10 2.85
C ALA A 230 -7.48 -11.58 2.73
N ALA A 231 -8.24 -11.06 1.74
CA ALA A 231 -8.42 -9.61 1.57
C ALA A 231 -9.02 -8.97 2.83
N PHE A 232 -10.10 -9.54 3.38
CA PHE A 232 -10.75 -9.01 4.58
C PHE A 232 -9.80 -8.84 5.77
N TYR A 233 -9.01 -9.86 6.10
CA TYR A 233 -8.11 -9.79 7.26
C TYR A 233 -6.89 -8.92 7.00
N LEU A 234 -6.27 -9.04 5.82
CA LEU A 234 -5.04 -8.31 5.53
C LEU A 234 -5.30 -6.82 5.28
N LEU A 235 -6.37 -6.45 4.58
CA LEU A 235 -6.74 -5.04 4.38
C LEU A 235 -7.15 -4.37 5.70
N ARG A 236 -7.88 -5.07 6.57
CA ARG A 236 -8.17 -4.56 7.90
C ARG A 236 -6.90 -4.31 8.73
N ASN A 237 -5.86 -5.12 8.53
CA ASN A 237 -4.58 -4.89 9.17
C ASN A 237 -3.91 -3.62 8.62
N THR A 238 -3.90 -3.42 7.31
CA THR A 238 -3.28 -2.23 6.70
C THR A 238 -4.02 -0.95 7.03
N GLU A 239 -5.36 -0.95 7.02
CA GLU A 239 -6.18 0.18 7.49
C GLU A 239 -5.81 0.61 8.93
N THR A 240 -5.60 -0.37 9.81
CA THR A 240 -5.19 -0.09 11.20
C THR A 240 -3.78 0.51 11.25
N LEU A 241 -2.83 -0.04 10.48
CA LEU A 241 -1.46 0.44 10.42
C LEU A 241 -1.38 1.87 9.86
N ASP A 242 -2.13 2.16 8.80
CA ASP A 242 -2.19 3.48 8.18
C ASP A 242 -2.88 4.51 9.10
N SER A 243 -3.89 4.09 9.86
CA SER A 243 -4.49 4.94 10.90
C SER A 243 -3.47 5.30 12.00
N LEU A 244 -2.71 4.32 12.50
CA LEU A 244 -1.65 4.57 13.47
C LEU A 244 -0.56 5.49 12.91
N ALA A 245 -0.23 5.36 11.62
CA ALA A 245 0.74 6.23 10.95
C ALA A 245 0.25 7.69 10.91
N ARG A 246 -1.02 7.93 10.53
CA ARG A 246 -1.64 9.26 10.58
C ARG A 246 -1.61 9.85 12.00
N GLU A 247 -1.89 9.05 13.02
CA GLU A 247 -1.80 9.48 14.42
C GLU A 247 -0.37 9.89 14.83
N GLN A 248 0.67 9.21 14.32
CA GLN A 248 2.06 9.63 14.58
C GLN A 248 2.37 11.01 14.02
N ILE A 249 1.81 11.36 12.87
CA ILE A 249 2.02 12.68 12.25
C ILE A 249 1.27 13.77 13.01
N LEU A 250 0.01 13.50 13.41
CA LEU A 250 -0.78 14.44 14.20
C LEU A 250 -0.15 14.69 15.57
N GLY A 251 0.42 13.67 16.21
CA GLY A 251 1.14 13.81 17.49
C GLY A 251 2.51 14.49 17.39
N ALA A 252 3.04 14.66 16.17
CA ALA A 252 4.30 15.35 15.90
C ALA A 252 4.11 16.85 15.55
N SER A 253 2.86 17.32 15.48
CA SER A 253 2.45 18.73 15.31
C SER A 253 2.37 19.47 16.64
#